data_AF-A0A1Q8Q2M6-F1
#
_entry.id   AF-A0A1Q8Q2M6-F1
#
_cell.length_a   1.000
_cell.length_b   1.000
_cell.length_c   1.000
_cell.angle_alpha   90.00
_cell.angle_beta   90.00
_cell.angle_gamma   90.00
#
_symmetry.space_group_name_H-M   'P 1'
#
loop_
_entity.id
_entity.type
_entity.pdbx_description
1 polymer ?
#
loop_
_entity_poly.entity_id
_entity_poly.type
_entity_poly.pdbx_seq_one_letter_code
_entity_poly.pdbx_strand_id
1 'polypeptide(L)' 'MRLYEKPVKAYLQNDLAAFDSDDNDRQLIYRFEKGYVTVLGEFDSDVYAGGIACIIFNQTDVTSVGKGMLRFIDKNHKD' A
#
# COMPACT_ATOMS: atom_id res chain seq x y z
N MET A 1 -11.80 -9.32 3.25
CA MET A 1 -10.40 -9.49 2.79
C MET A 1 -10.36 -10.43 1.60
N ARG A 2 -9.64 -10.06 0.54
CA ARG A 2 -9.44 -10.82 -0.69
C ARG A 2 -7.95 -10.79 -1.05
N LEU A 3 -7.30 -11.95 -1.06
CA LEU A 3 -5.94 -12.08 -1.59
C LEU A 3 -6.02 -12.37 -3.09
N TYR A 4 -5.09 -11.81 -3.86
CA TYR A 4 -5.02 -12.04 -5.29
C TYR A 4 -4.30 -13.35 -5.58
N GLU A 5 -4.83 -14.15 -6.50
CA GLU A 5 -4.16 -15.38 -6.96
C GLU A 5 -2.80 -15.09 -7.60
N LYS A 6 -2.69 -13.93 -8.26
CA LYS A 6 -1.44 -13.40 -8.79
C LYS A 6 -1.21 -12.00 -8.25
N PRO A 7 -0.04 -11.71 -7.66
CA PRO A 7 0.29 -10.38 -7.22
C PRO A 7 0.24 -9.39 -8.39
N VAL A 8 -0.27 -8.19 -8.12
CA VAL A 8 -0.45 -7.13 -9.12
C VAL A 8 0.59 -6.04 -8.88
N LYS A 9 1.18 -5.48 -9.94
CA LYS A 9 2.11 -4.37 -9.80
C LYS A 9 1.35 -3.05 -9.73
N ALA A 10 1.68 -2.22 -8.74
CA ALA A 10 1.16 -0.87 -8.64
C ALA A 10 2.29 0.12 -8.35
N TYR A 11 2.05 1.39 -8.62
CA TYR A 11 2.94 2.48 -8.22
C TYR A 11 2.35 3.19 -7.01
N LEU A 12 3.07 3.19 -5.89
CA LEU A 12 2.75 3.97 -4.71
C LEU A 12 3.07 5.44 -5.02
N GLN A 13 2.05 6.29 -5.07
CA GLN A 13 2.20 7.66 -5.57
C GLN A 13 2.81 8.63 -4.53
N ASN A 14 2.72 8.30 -3.24
CA ASN A 14 3.17 9.15 -2.14
C ASN A 14 4.11 8.37 -1.21
N ASP A 15 5.08 9.07 -0.64
CA ASP A 15 5.88 8.53 0.46
C ASP A 15 4.95 8.30 1.66
N LEU A 16 5.07 7.12 2.29
CA LEU A 16 4.33 6.77 3.48
C LEU A 16 5.31 6.77 4.66
N ALA A 17 5.01 7.57 5.69
CA ALA A 17 5.71 7.52 6.96
C ALA A 17 4.67 7.28 8.06
N ALA A 18 4.90 6.25 8.89
CA ALA A 18 4.12 6.05 10.10
C ALA A 18 5.01 6.28 11.31
N PHE A 19 4.43 6.92 12.32
CA PHE A 19 5.08 7.25 13.58
C PHE A 19 4.31 6.58 14.71
N ASP A 20 5.02 6.15 15.74
CA ASP A 20 4.37 5.65 16.95
C ASP A 20 3.64 6.81 17.63
N SER A 21 2.35 6.63 17.89
CA SER A 21 1.47 7.68 18.38
C SER A 21 1.41 7.77 19.91
N ASP A 22 1.90 6.76 20.63
CA ASP A 22 1.72 6.68 22.08
C ASP A 22 2.96 7.09 22.91
N ASP A 23 4.16 7.15 22.33
CA ASP A 23 5.37 7.55 23.06
C ASP A 23 6.03 8.83 22.53
N ASN A 24 6.43 9.67 23.49
CA ASN A 24 6.77 11.09 23.44
C ASN A 24 7.98 11.52 22.57
N ASP A 25 8.40 10.73 21.56
CA ASP A 25 9.58 11.02 20.72
C ASP A 25 9.37 10.86 19.21
N ARG A 26 8.13 10.63 18.73
CA ARG A 26 7.82 10.48 17.28
C ARG A 26 8.79 9.54 16.56
N GLN A 27 9.04 8.36 17.12
CA GLN A 27 9.87 7.38 16.44
C GLN A 27 9.18 6.95 15.15
N LEU A 28 9.89 7.09 14.03
CA LEU A 28 9.44 6.62 12.73
C LEU A 28 9.41 5.09 12.75
N ILE A 29 8.22 4.50 12.65
CA ILE A 29 8.03 3.04 12.64
C ILE A 29 8.39 2.48 11.27
N TYR A 30 7.97 3.13 10.19
CA TYR A 30 8.33 2.73 8.83
C TYR A 30 8.25 3.89 7.84
N ARG A 31 9.14 3.85 6.84
CA ARG A 31 9.12 4.76 5.68
C ARG A 31 9.11 3.95 4.39
N PHE A 32 8.07 4.14 3.59
CA PHE A 32 7.97 3.60 2.25
C PHE A 32 8.10 4.75 1.28
N GLU A 33 9.14 4.74 0.46
CA GLU A 33 9.30 5.71 -0.61
C GLU A 33 8.32 5.40 -1.75
N LYS A 34 7.87 6.43 -2.46
CA LYS A 34 7.12 6.28 -3.70
C LYS A 34 7.88 5.37 -4.67
N GLY A 35 7.16 4.48 -5.34
CA GLY A 35 7.82 3.48 -6.17
C GLY A 35 6.92 2.35 -6.57
N TYR A 36 7.49 1.38 -7.28
CA TYR A 36 6.76 0.19 -7.67
C TYR A 36 6.64 -0.77 -6.49
N VAL A 37 5.41 -1.13 -6.17
CA VAL A 37 5.07 -2.09 -5.12
C VAL A 37 4.27 -3.24 -5.70
N THR A 38 4.29 -4.35 -4.98
CA THR A 38 3.54 -5.54 -5.33
C THR A 38 2.30 -5.62 -4.44
N VAL A 39 1.12 -5.54 -5.03
CA VAL A 39 -0.17 -5.66 -4.33
C VAL A 39 -0.54 -7.13 -4.22
N LEU A 40 -0.71 -7.60 -2.98
CA LEU A 40 -1.01 -8.99 -2.65
C LEU A 40 -2.51 -9.24 -2.47
N GLY A 41 -3.28 -8.20 -2.17
CA GLY A 41 -4.71 -8.29 -1.94
C GLY A 41 -5.31 -6.99 -1.42
N GLU A 42 -6.59 -7.03 -1.07
CA GLU A 42 -7.34 -5.89 -0.54
C GLU A 42 -8.36 -6.30 0.53
N PHE A 43 -8.76 -5.35 1.37
CA PHE A 43 -9.76 -5.54 2.40
C PHE A 43 -10.52 -4.25 2.68
N ASP A 44 -11.77 -4.40 3.10
CA ASP A 44 -12.60 -3.27 3.53
C ASP A 44 -12.07 -2.71 4.86
N SER A 45 -11.99 -1.40 4.97
CA SER A 45 -11.51 -0.70 6.17
C SER A 45 -12.12 0.68 6.29
N ASP A 46 -12.69 0.98 7.45
CA ASP A 46 -13.25 2.30 7.77
C ASP A 46 -12.17 3.36 8.07
N VAL A 47 -10.93 2.93 8.27
CA VAL A 47 -9.80 3.81 8.63
C VAL A 47 -9.20 4.48 7.38
N TYR A 48 -9.26 3.80 6.23
CA TYR A 48 -8.66 4.31 5.00
C TYR A 48 -9.70 5.03 4.14
N ALA A 49 -9.32 6.19 3.61
CA ALA A 49 -10.14 6.95 2.69
C ALA A 49 -10.55 6.09 1.48
N GLY A 50 -11.85 6.02 1.21
CA GLY A 50 -12.42 5.18 0.15
C GLY A 50 -12.83 3.78 0.60
N GLY A 51 -12.72 3.44 1.89
CA GLY A 51 -13.27 2.22 2.48
C GLY A 51 -12.50 0.94 2.14
N ILE A 52 -11.42 1.03 1.36
CA ILE A 52 -10.65 -0.13 0.90
C ILE A 52 -9.16 0.14 1.11
N ALA A 53 -8.49 -0.83 1.73
CA ALA A 53 -7.05 -0.89 1.87
C ALA A 53 -6.47 -2.05 1.04
N CYS A 54 -5.24 -1.87 0.58
CA CYS A 54 -4.47 -2.85 -0.17
C CYS A 54 -3.26 -3.31 0.65
N ILE A 55 -2.98 -4.61 0.64
CA ILE A 55 -1.77 -5.19 1.20
C ILE A 55 -0.69 -5.10 0.14
N ILE A 56 0.41 -4.43 0.45
CA ILE A 56 1.53 -4.19 -0.48
C ILE A 56 2.84 -4.74 0.06
N PHE A 57 3.72 -5.13 -0.86
CA PHE A 57 5.10 -5.52 -0.60
C PHE A 57 6.06 -4.60 -1.37
N ASN A 58 6.97 -3.94 -0.66
CA ASN A 58 7.93 -2.99 -1.25
C ASN A 58 9.33 -3.57 -1.47
N GLN A 59 9.45 -4.90 -1.64
CA GLN A 59 10.70 -5.66 -1.74
C GLN A 59 11.41 -5.96 -0.42
N THR A 60 11.06 -5.26 0.67
CA THR A 60 11.63 -5.50 2.01
C THR A 60 10.57 -5.88 3.02
N ASP A 61 9.43 -5.17 3.01
CA ASP A 61 8.40 -5.26 4.03
C ASP A 61 6.98 -5.33 3.43
N VAL A 62 6.05 -5.87 4.22
CA VAL A 62 4.62 -5.93 3.92
C VAL A 62 3.87 -4.91 4.77
N THR A 63 3.04 -4.08 4.15
CA THR A 63 2.19 -3.11 4.87
C THR A 63 0.83 -2.94 4.19
N SER A 64 -0.11 -2.26 4.84
CA SER A 64 -1.39 -1.87 4.25
C SER A 64 -1.44 -0.38 3.94
N VAL A 65 -1.94 -0.04 2.75
CA VAL A 65 -2.17 1.34 2.32
C VAL A 65 -3.57 1.52 1.78
N GLY A 66 -4.10 2.74 1.84
CA GLY A 66 -5.39 3.04 1.21
C GLY A 66 -5.30 2.80 -0.30
N LYS A 67 -6.32 2.16 -0.89
CA LYS A 67 -6.32 1.82 -2.32
C LYS A 67 -6.10 3.05 -3.23
N GLY A 68 -6.58 4.22 -2.80
CA GLY A 68 -6.37 5.50 -3.51
C GLY A 68 -4.91 5.97 -3.57
N MET A 69 -3.99 5.40 -2.79
CA MET A 69 -2.56 5.72 -2.85
C MET A 69 -1.83 4.97 -3.97
N LEU A 70 -2.50 4.00 -4.60
CA LEU A 70 -1.90 3.10 -5.59
C LEU A 70 -2.38 3.42 -7.01
N ARG A 71 -1.43 3.52 -7.94
CA ARG A 71 -1.69 3.47 -9.37
C ARG A 71 -1.50 2.04 -9.86
N PHE A 72 -2.57 1.30 -10.06
CA PHE A 72 -2.50 -0.03 -10.65
C PHE A 72 -2.00 0.06 -12.09
N ILE A 73 -1.04 -0.79 -12.45
CA ILE A 73 -0.51 -0.85 -13.81
C ILE A 73 -1.19 -2.03 -14.46
N ASP A 74 -2.22 -1.72 -15.23
CA ASP A 74 -2.94 -2.71 -15.99
C ASP A 74 -1.99 -3.36 -17.01
N LYS A 75 -2.04 -4.69 -17.16
CA LYS A 75 -1.35 -5.39 -18.25
C LYS A 75 -2.09 -5.26 -19.58
N ASN A 76 -3.16 -4.47 -19.65
CA ASN A 76 -3.91 -4.22 -20.87
C ASN A 76 -3.59 -2.85 -21.48
N HIS A 77 -2.38 -2.72 -22.05
CA HIS A 77 -2.21 -1.95 -23.28
C HIS A 77 -1.88 -2.98 -24.36
N LYS A 78 -2.92 -3.49 -25.02
CA LYS A 78 -2.77 -4.04 -26.37
C LYS A 78 -2.93 -2.85 -27.31
N ASP A 79 -1.87 -2.61 -28.09
CA ASP A 79 -1.89 -1.88 -29.36
C ASP A 79 -3.16 -2.13 -30.18
#